data_AF-A0A443IQ98-F1
#
_entry.id   AF-A0A443IQ98-F1
#
_cell.length_a   1.000
_cell.length_b   1.000
_cell.length_c   1.000
_cell.angle_alpha   90.00
_cell.angle_beta   90.00
_cell.angle_gamma   90.00
#
_symmetry.space_group_name_H-M   'P 1'
#
loop_
_entity.id
_entity.type
_entity.pdbx_description
1 polymer ?
#
loop_
_entity_poly.entity_id
_entity_poly.type
_entity_poly.pdbx_seq_one_letter_code
_entity_poly.pdbx_strand_id
1 'polypeptide(L)'
;MMAKTGQGAAVSKKARRKNRRNGTKNVHRPAELKSPWDYGADGLANRAGLARERVADIDGTGTIKRARRVDMLEQWHKRGLLSVAAYGVAEKLRNAYEVTQRMPATDYQRPTVDSSPKPDHAIAIQTDRISRYHAISQHISANDWPLVERMVLDGAGPEPLGYRGPVAVKQALARLDLVLSGISDAI
;
A
#
# COMPACT_ATOMS: atom_id res chain seq x y z
N MET A 1 -2.73 72.28 6.87
CA MET A 1 -2.48 70.87 6.49
C MET A 1 -1.74 70.17 7.62
N MET A 2 -2.43 69.35 8.41
CA MET A 2 -1.80 68.48 9.42
C MET A 2 -2.53 67.13 9.39
N ALA A 3 -1.87 66.10 8.88
CA ALA A 3 -2.35 64.73 8.90
C ALA A 3 -2.09 64.13 10.29
N LYS A 4 -3.13 63.63 10.97
CA LYS A 4 -2.99 62.75 12.14
C LYS A 4 -3.30 61.32 11.74
N THR A 5 -2.25 60.52 11.81
CA THR A 5 -2.14 59.08 11.60
C THR A 5 -3.11 58.31 12.52
N GLY A 6 -3.96 57.46 11.93
CA GLY A 6 -4.79 56.52 12.66
C GLY A 6 -3.95 55.36 13.19
N GLN A 7 -3.72 55.32 14.51
CA GLN A 7 -3.15 54.16 15.19
C GLN A 7 -4.26 53.12 15.44
N GLY A 8 -4.20 51.98 14.74
CA GLY A 8 -4.98 50.81 15.07
C GLY A 8 -4.53 50.22 16.41
N ALA A 9 -5.42 50.26 17.40
CA ALA A 9 -5.16 49.74 18.74
C ALA A 9 -4.92 48.22 18.70
N ALA A 10 -3.72 47.80 19.10
CA ALA A 10 -3.36 46.40 19.27
C ALA A 10 -4.14 45.77 20.44
N VAL A 11 -5.09 44.88 20.12
CA VAL A 11 -5.84 44.12 21.12
C VAL A 11 -4.87 43.22 21.90
N SER A 12 -4.78 43.44 23.21
CA SER A 12 -3.81 42.75 24.07
C SER A 12 -4.06 41.23 24.14
N LYS A 13 -2.98 40.45 24.23
CA LYS A 13 -2.99 38.97 24.38
C LYS A 13 -3.86 38.46 25.54
N LYS A 14 -4.14 39.30 26.56
CA LYS A 14 -5.02 38.95 27.69
C LYS A 14 -6.50 38.88 27.30
N ALA A 15 -6.99 39.74 26.40
CA ALA A 15 -8.38 39.71 25.94
C ALA A 15 -8.69 38.42 25.16
N ARG A 16 -7.72 37.94 24.36
CA ARG A 16 -7.83 36.71 23.58
C ARG A 16 -7.91 35.43 24.43
N ARG A 17 -7.38 35.47 25.67
CA ARG A 17 -7.37 34.32 26.59
C ARG A 17 -8.69 34.15 27.35
N LYS A 18 -9.49 35.21 27.52
CA LYS A 18 -10.80 35.16 28.19
C LYS A 18 -11.88 34.54 27.28
N ASN A 19 -11.78 34.73 25.96
CA ASN A 19 -12.71 34.12 25.00
C ASN A 19 -12.50 32.62 24.73
N ARG A 20 -11.36 32.02 25.13
CA ARG A 20 -11.17 30.55 25.03
C ARG A 20 -11.86 29.75 26.15
N ARG A 21 -12.36 30.41 27.20
CA ARG A 21 -13.00 29.72 28.33
C ARG A 21 -14.51 29.51 28.17
N ASN A 22 -15.15 30.19 27.23
CA ASN A 22 -16.61 30.12 27.00
C ASN A 22 -16.98 29.54 25.63
N GLY A 23 -16.13 28.69 25.05
CA GLY A 23 -16.40 28.03 23.78
C GLY A 23 -16.77 26.56 23.98
N THR A 24 -18.06 26.27 23.80
CA THR A 24 -18.68 24.96 23.54
C THR A 24 -18.54 23.88 24.63
N LYS A 25 -19.61 23.73 25.42
CA LYS A 25 -19.91 22.46 26.11
C LYS A 25 -20.02 21.37 25.03
N ASN A 26 -19.09 20.41 25.04
CA ASN A 26 -19.22 19.20 24.24
C ASN A 26 -20.46 18.46 24.72
N VAL A 27 -21.56 18.59 23.98
CA VAL A 27 -22.70 17.70 24.11
C VAL A 27 -22.21 16.33 23.65
N HIS A 28 -22.02 15.40 24.58
CA HIS A 28 -21.80 14.00 24.26
C HIS A 28 -23.03 13.51 23.48
N ARG A 29 -22.95 13.53 22.14
CA ARG A 29 -23.87 12.76 21.32
C ARG A 29 -23.56 11.28 21.60
N PRO A 30 -24.55 10.45 21.93
CA PRO A 30 -24.34 9.00 21.96
C PRO A 30 -23.82 8.59 20.58
N ALA A 31 -22.79 7.74 20.55
CA ALA A 31 -22.19 7.29 19.31
C ALA A 31 -23.26 6.56 18.48
N GLU A 32 -23.68 7.16 17.35
CA GLU A 32 -24.41 6.44 16.32
C GLU A 32 -23.50 5.33 15.79
N LEU A 33 -23.81 4.08 16.10
CA LEU A 33 -23.20 2.91 15.47
C LEU A 33 -23.64 2.88 13.99
N LYS A 34 -22.89 3.57 13.14
CA LYS A 34 -23.00 3.54 11.67
C LYS A 34 -21.80 2.84 11.02
N SER A 35 -21.31 1.75 11.61
CA SER A 35 -20.44 0.87 10.83
C SER A 35 -21.35 -0.15 10.12
N PRO A 36 -21.42 -0.15 8.78
CA PRO A 36 -22.01 -1.27 8.07
C PRO A 36 -21.21 -2.50 8.48
N TRP A 37 -21.91 -3.53 8.97
CA TRP A 37 -21.35 -4.73 9.59
C TRP A 37 -20.28 -5.47 8.76
N ASP A 38 -20.09 -5.08 7.51
CA ASP A 38 -19.24 -5.72 6.50
C ASP A 38 -17.84 -5.07 6.34
N TYR A 39 -17.52 -3.98 7.05
CA TYR A 39 -16.24 -3.27 6.89
C TYR A 39 -15.31 -3.27 8.11
N GLY A 40 -15.70 -3.91 9.22
CA GLY A 40 -14.91 -3.94 10.45
C GLY A 40 -14.77 -2.56 11.11
N ALA A 41 -13.80 -2.43 12.02
CA ALA A 41 -13.64 -1.24 12.86
C ALA A 41 -13.16 0.00 12.08
N ASP A 42 -13.87 1.12 12.25
CA ASP A 42 -13.72 2.38 11.49
C ASP A 42 -12.55 3.31 11.89
N GLY A 43 -11.51 2.76 12.55
CA GLY A 43 -10.34 3.55 12.97
C GLY A 43 -9.53 4.09 11.78
N LEU A 44 -8.87 5.24 11.94
CA LEU A 44 -7.98 5.84 10.93
C LEU A 44 -6.92 4.85 10.44
N ALA A 45 -6.37 4.02 11.35
CA ALA A 45 -5.42 2.97 11.01
C ALA A 45 -6.02 1.82 10.17
N ASN A 46 -7.30 1.50 10.37
CA ASN A 46 -7.99 0.43 9.64
C ASN A 46 -8.49 0.88 8.26
N ARG A 47 -8.76 2.19 8.11
CA ARG A 47 -9.14 2.81 6.84
C ARG A 47 -7.94 3.16 5.96
N ALA A 48 -6.75 3.30 6.55
CA ALA A 48 -5.52 3.59 5.81
C ALA A 48 -5.23 2.46 4.82
N GLY A 49 -5.22 2.79 3.52
CA GLY A 49 -5.01 1.82 2.46
C GLY A 49 -6.17 0.86 2.25
N LEU A 50 -7.40 1.17 2.65
CA LEU A 50 -8.57 0.32 2.35
C LEU A 50 -9.30 0.84 1.09
N ALA A 51 -9.23 0.11 -0.04
CA ALA A 51 -10.06 0.39 -1.22
C ALA A 51 -11.35 -0.40 -1.15
N ARG A 52 -12.44 0.25 -1.56
CA ARG A 52 -13.75 -0.37 -1.77
C ARG A 52 -13.86 -0.73 -3.24
N GLU A 53 -13.75 -2.02 -3.55
CA GLU A 53 -13.89 -2.53 -4.91
C GLU A 53 -15.29 -3.10 -5.11
N ARG A 54 -15.91 -2.78 -6.24
CA ARG A 54 -17.17 -3.38 -6.67
C ARG A 54 -16.88 -4.77 -7.22
N VAL A 55 -17.51 -5.80 -6.65
CA VAL A 55 -17.24 -7.20 -7.02
C VAL A 55 -18.27 -7.71 -8.04
N ALA A 56 -19.55 -7.43 -7.82
CA ALA A 56 -20.62 -7.81 -8.73
C ALA A 56 -21.89 -6.99 -8.45
N ASP A 57 -22.76 -6.92 -9.46
CA ASP A 57 -24.16 -6.60 -9.24
C ASP A 57 -24.91 -7.89 -8.98
N ILE A 58 -25.62 -7.93 -7.85
CA ILE A 58 -26.64 -8.94 -7.64
C ILE A 58 -27.93 -8.39 -8.24
N ASP A 59 -28.53 -9.16 -9.16
CA ASP A 59 -29.84 -8.85 -9.73
C ASP A 59 -30.86 -8.58 -8.60
N GLY A 60 -31.22 -7.32 -8.40
CA GLY A 60 -32.33 -6.88 -7.56
C GLY A 60 -32.04 -6.52 -6.09
N THR A 61 -30.82 -6.67 -5.55
CA THR A 61 -30.57 -6.43 -4.09
C THR A 61 -29.41 -5.48 -3.78
N GLY A 62 -28.59 -5.11 -4.76
CA GLY A 62 -27.56 -4.08 -4.63
C GLY A 62 -26.15 -4.56 -4.95
N THR A 63 -25.22 -3.61 -4.94
CA THR A 63 -23.83 -3.83 -5.35
C THR A 63 -22.98 -4.35 -4.20
N ILE A 64 -22.40 -5.54 -4.36
CA ILE A 64 -21.42 -6.07 -3.39
C ILE A 64 -20.13 -5.25 -3.53
N LYS A 65 -19.69 -4.66 -2.42
CA LYS A 65 -18.43 -3.93 -2.31
C LYS A 65 -17.51 -4.65 -1.34
N ARG A 66 -16.36 -5.10 -1.81
CA ARG A 66 -15.32 -5.70 -0.97
C ARG A 66 -14.35 -4.62 -0.53
N ALA A 67 -14.00 -4.61 0.74
CA ALA A 67 -12.83 -3.88 1.21
C ALA A 67 -11.56 -4.72 0.99
N ARG A 68 -10.61 -4.20 0.23
CA ARG A 68 -9.25 -4.77 0.10
C ARG A 68 -8.21 -3.75 0.54
N ARG A 69 -7.08 -4.22 1.08
CA ARG A 69 -5.94 -3.34 1.32
C ARG A 69 -5.25 -3.03 -0.02
N VAL A 70 -5.18 -1.74 -0.37
CA VAL A 70 -4.54 -1.22 -1.58
C VAL A 70 -3.05 -1.45 -1.47
N ASP A 71 -2.52 -2.20 -2.42
CA ASP A 71 -1.10 -2.42 -2.54
C ASP A 71 -0.35 -1.11 -2.84
N MET A 72 0.84 -0.94 -2.27
CA MET A 72 1.68 0.23 -2.53
C MET A 72 2.06 0.35 -4.00
N LEU A 73 2.30 -0.78 -4.69
CA LEU A 73 2.56 -0.82 -6.14
C LEU A 73 1.38 -0.24 -6.93
N GLU A 74 0.16 -0.65 -6.59
CA GLU A 74 -1.06 -0.15 -7.22
C GLU A 74 -1.26 1.35 -6.93
N GLN A 75 -0.94 1.81 -5.72
CA GLN A 75 -0.98 3.24 -5.40
C GLN A 75 0.03 4.05 -6.22
N TRP A 76 1.26 3.55 -6.41
CA TRP A 76 2.28 4.24 -7.21
C TRP A 76 1.91 4.27 -8.70
N HIS A 77 1.39 3.18 -9.24
CA HIS A 77 0.89 3.12 -10.60
C HIS A 77 -0.30 4.07 -10.82
N LYS A 78 -1.31 4.07 -9.93
CA LYS A 78 -2.46 5.01 -10.01
C LYS A 78 -2.05 6.48 -9.93
N ARG A 79 -0.93 6.78 -9.26
CA ARG A 79 -0.35 8.13 -9.17
C ARG A 79 0.53 8.50 -10.36
N GLY A 80 0.72 7.59 -11.33
CA GLY A 80 1.60 7.80 -12.48
C GLY A 80 3.09 7.84 -12.11
N LEU A 81 3.48 7.26 -10.97
CA LEU A 81 4.87 7.19 -10.53
C LEU A 81 5.58 5.93 -11.03
N LEU A 82 4.82 4.98 -11.57
CA LEU A 82 5.28 3.74 -12.15
C LEU A 82 4.56 3.55 -13.50
N SER A 83 5.28 3.13 -14.52
CA SER A 83 4.71 2.80 -15.83
C SER A 83 3.89 1.51 -15.77
N VAL A 84 3.06 1.28 -16.80
CA VAL A 84 2.26 0.05 -16.93
C VAL A 84 3.16 -1.17 -17.09
N ALA A 85 4.25 -1.04 -17.85
CA ALA A 85 5.24 -2.10 -18.06
C ALA A 85 5.93 -2.49 -16.75
N ALA A 86 6.46 -1.49 -16.03
CA ALA A 86 7.06 -1.71 -14.72
C ALA A 86 6.08 -2.32 -13.72
N TYR A 87 4.81 -1.88 -13.72
CA TYR A 87 3.77 -2.44 -12.86
C TYR A 87 3.54 -3.93 -13.14
N GLY A 88 3.41 -4.31 -14.42
CA GLY A 88 3.20 -5.70 -14.82
C GLY A 88 4.37 -6.61 -14.43
N VAL A 89 5.61 -6.13 -14.55
CA VAL A 89 6.79 -6.89 -14.10
C VAL A 89 6.83 -6.99 -12.57
N ALA A 90 6.56 -5.89 -11.85
CA ALA A 90 6.52 -5.88 -10.39
C ALA A 90 5.49 -6.89 -9.85
N GLU A 91 4.30 -6.90 -10.45
CA GLU A 91 3.21 -7.80 -10.08
C GLU A 91 3.57 -9.26 -10.34
N LYS A 92 4.16 -9.58 -11.50
CA LYS A 92 4.65 -10.94 -11.81
C LYS A 92 5.73 -11.39 -10.85
N LEU A 93 6.71 -10.53 -10.55
CA LEU A 93 7.81 -10.82 -9.62
C LEU A 93 7.28 -11.10 -8.21
N ARG A 94 6.37 -10.24 -7.72
CA ARG A 94 5.77 -10.39 -6.40
C ARG A 94 4.91 -11.64 -6.30
N ASN A 95 4.07 -11.91 -7.29
CA ASN A 95 3.24 -13.12 -7.34
C ASN A 95 4.12 -14.37 -7.34
N ALA A 96 5.22 -14.37 -8.10
CA ALA A 96 6.18 -15.46 -8.07
C ALA A 96 6.85 -15.61 -6.69
N TYR A 97 7.20 -14.51 -6.02
CA TYR A 97 7.82 -14.51 -4.69
C TYR A 97 6.88 -14.98 -3.56
N GLU A 98 5.65 -14.46 -3.49
CA GLU A 98 4.68 -14.84 -2.46
C GLU A 98 4.32 -16.34 -2.56
N VAL A 99 4.24 -16.86 -3.78
CA VAL A 99 3.89 -18.25 -4.08
C VAL A 99 5.07 -19.22 -3.86
N THR A 100 6.32 -18.72 -3.76
CA THR A 100 7.54 -19.53 -3.56
C THR A 100 8.13 -19.40 -2.16
N GLN A 101 8.51 -18.19 -1.75
CA GLN A 101 9.38 -17.93 -0.60
C GLN A 101 8.60 -17.65 0.70
N ARG A 102 7.31 -17.30 0.59
CA ARG A 102 6.42 -17.08 1.76
C ARG A 102 5.43 -18.21 2.00
N MET A 103 5.52 -19.30 1.24
CA MET A 103 4.63 -20.43 1.47
C MET A 103 4.98 -21.06 2.84
N PRO A 104 4.00 -21.27 3.73
CA PRO A 104 4.27 -21.95 4.99
C PRO A 104 4.84 -23.34 4.68
N ALA A 105 5.94 -23.70 5.36
CA ALA A 105 6.49 -25.04 5.26
C ALA A 105 5.39 -26.06 5.60
N THR A 106 5.21 -27.07 4.75
CA THR A 106 4.23 -28.12 5.00
C THR A 106 4.60 -28.85 6.29
N ASP A 107 3.71 -28.78 7.28
CA ASP A 107 3.84 -29.48 8.55
C ASP A 107 3.44 -30.96 8.35
N TYR A 108 4.43 -31.79 8.06
CA TYR A 108 4.26 -33.24 7.82
C TYR A 108 3.79 -34.02 9.07
N GLN A 109 3.72 -33.37 10.24
CA GLN A 109 3.29 -34.03 11.49
C GLN A 109 1.79 -33.97 11.72
N ARG A 110 1.03 -33.20 10.92
CA ARG A 110 -0.43 -33.12 11.04
C ARG A 110 -1.11 -34.33 10.40
N PRO A 111 -1.94 -35.10 11.13
CA PRO A 111 -2.75 -36.15 10.55
C PRO A 111 -3.94 -35.52 9.81
N THR A 112 -3.67 -34.91 8.66
CA THR A 112 -4.71 -34.44 7.74
C THR A 112 -4.67 -35.33 6.51
N VAL A 113 -5.84 -35.78 6.04
CA VAL A 113 -5.95 -36.45 4.75
C VAL A 113 -5.62 -35.41 3.69
N ASP A 114 -4.39 -35.44 3.20
CA ASP A 114 -3.89 -34.47 2.26
C ASP A 114 -4.33 -34.88 0.84
N SER A 115 -5.29 -34.14 0.29
CA SER A 115 -5.69 -34.23 -1.12
C SER A 115 -4.73 -33.47 -2.04
N SER A 116 -3.54 -33.09 -1.54
CA SER A 116 -2.52 -32.43 -2.33
C SER A 116 -2.10 -33.31 -3.53
N PRO A 117 -1.59 -32.70 -4.60
CA PRO A 117 -1.00 -33.44 -5.71
C PRO A 117 0.02 -34.44 -5.16
N LYS A 118 0.12 -35.62 -5.78
CA LYS A 118 1.21 -36.57 -5.47
C LYS A 118 2.52 -35.81 -5.30
N PRO A 119 3.39 -36.19 -4.35
CA PRO A 119 4.58 -35.43 -4.00
C PRO A 119 5.41 -34.98 -5.23
N ASP A 120 5.46 -35.78 -6.29
CA ASP A 120 6.10 -35.44 -7.56
C ASP A 120 5.51 -34.19 -8.25
N HIS A 121 4.18 -34.06 -8.26
CA HIS A 121 3.50 -32.88 -8.82
C HIS A 121 3.68 -31.65 -7.93
N ALA A 122 3.73 -31.80 -6.61
CA ALA A 122 4.02 -30.69 -5.71
C ALA A 122 5.44 -30.13 -5.95
N ILE A 123 6.42 -31.02 -6.14
CA ILE A 123 7.81 -30.67 -6.49
C ILE A 123 7.88 -30.00 -7.87
N ALA A 124 7.17 -30.53 -8.87
CA ALA A 124 7.13 -29.92 -10.21
C ALA A 124 6.54 -28.49 -10.15
N ILE A 125 5.44 -28.31 -9.43
CA ILE A 125 4.83 -26.99 -9.21
C ILE A 125 5.80 -26.04 -8.50
N GLN A 126 6.51 -26.50 -7.47
CA GLN A 126 7.51 -25.70 -6.76
C GLN A 126 8.68 -25.29 -7.69
N THR A 127 9.16 -26.23 -8.50
CA THR A 127 10.25 -26.02 -9.47
C THR A 127 9.86 -24.99 -10.52
N ASP A 128 8.64 -25.09 -11.08
CA ASP A 128 8.10 -24.12 -12.03
C ASP A 128 8.04 -22.72 -11.43
N ARG A 129 7.60 -22.61 -10.18
CA ARG A 129 7.49 -21.32 -9.48
C ARG A 129 8.86 -20.69 -9.22
N ILE A 130 9.83 -21.48 -8.76
CA ILE A 130 11.22 -21.02 -8.57
C ILE A 130 11.82 -20.59 -9.90
N SER A 131 11.59 -21.35 -10.97
CA SER A 131 12.08 -21.04 -12.31
C SER A 131 11.50 -19.72 -12.82
N ARG A 132 10.21 -19.45 -12.62
CA ARG A 132 9.58 -18.17 -12.99
C ARG A 132 10.13 -16.99 -12.19
N TYR A 133 10.35 -17.17 -10.89
CA TYR A 133 10.98 -16.14 -10.06
C TYR A 133 12.41 -15.85 -10.53
N HIS A 134 13.21 -16.90 -10.75
CA HIS A 134 14.60 -16.78 -11.22
C HIS A 134 14.70 -16.11 -12.60
N ALA A 135 13.77 -16.43 -13.52
CA ALA A 135 13.73 -15.85 -14.85
C ALA A 135 13.63 -14.33 -14.82
N ILE A 136 12.89 -13.76 -13.86
CA ILE A 136 12.73 -12.31 -13.70
C ILE A 136 13.86 -11.74 -12.84
N SER A 137 14.23 -12.40 -11.74
CA SER A 137 15.19 -11.87 -10.77
C SER A 137 16.62 -11.75 -11.30
N GLN A 138 17.02 -12.63 -12.22
CA GLN A 138 18.35 -12.59 -12.83
C GLN A 138 18.64 -11.32 -13.65
N HIS A 139 17.60 -10.61 -14.10
CA HIS A 139 17.75 -9.35 -14.85
C HIS A 139 17.92 -8.13 -13.92
N ILE A 140 17.79 -8.31 -12.61
CA ILE A 140 17.95 -7.23 -11.64
C ILE A 140 19.42 -7.16 -11.21
N SER A 141 20.02 -5.98 -11.37
CA SER A 141 21.38 -5.73 -10.89
C SER A 141 21.46 -5.83 -9.37
N ALA A 142 22.59 -6.31 -8.85
CA ALA A 142 22.86 -6.40 -7.41
C ALA A 142 22.72 -5.04 -6.68
N ASN A 143 23.00 -3.93 -7.36
CA ASN A 143 22.85 -2.59 -6.81
C ASN A 143 21.39 -2.14 -6.67
N ASP A 144 20.51 -2.65 -7.54
CA ASP A 144 19.09 -2.29 -7.56
C ASP A 144 18.23 -3.29 -6.76
N TRP A 145 18.79 -4.45 -6.42
CA TRP A 145 18.10 -5.49 -5.66
C TRP A 145 17.49 -5.00 -4.34
N PRO A 146 18.21 -4.25 -3.47
CA PRO A 146 17.63 -3.80 -2.20
C PRO A 146 16.41 -2.90 -2.40
N LEU A 147 16.37 -2.15 -3.50
CA LEU A 147 15.24 -1.30 -3.86
C LEU A 147 14.04 -2.14 -4.27
N VAL A 148 14.24 -3.13 -5.14
CA VAL A 148 13.19 -4.05 -5.59
C VAL A 148 12.65 -4.87 -4.42
N GLU A 149 13.52 -5.44 -3.60
CA GLU A 149 13.13 -6.21 -2.42
C GLU A 149 12.21 -5.38 -1.51
N ARG A 150 12.64 -4.15 -1.18
CA ARG A 150 11.89 -3.30 -0.25
C ARG A 150 10.56 -2.81 -0.82
N MET A 151 10.56 -2.39 -2.09
CA MET A 151 9.41 -1.71 -2.67
C MET A 151 8.42 -2.67 -3.32
N VAL A 152 8.91 -3.77 -3.90
CA VAL A 152 8.08 -4.75 -4.62
C VAL A 152 7.73 -5.94 -3.72
N LEU A 153 8.70 -6.53 -3.01
CA LEU A 153 8.47 -7.76 -2.23
C LEU A 153 7.89 -7.46 -0.83
N ASP A 154 8.42 -6.44 -0.17
CA ASP A 154 7.94 -6.00 1.15
C ASP A 154 6.73 -5.05 1.06
N GLY A 155 6.53 -4.39 -0.09
CA GLY A 155 5.49 -3.38 -0.27
C GLY A 155 5.67 -2.15 0.62
N ALA A 156 6.92 -1.76 0.89
CA ALA A 156 7.28 -0.68 1.80
C ALA A 156 7.98 0.49 1.08
N GLY A 157 8.06 1.63 1.74
CA GLY A 157 8.78 2.80 1.21
C GLY A 157 10.32 2.64 1.26
N PRO A 158 11.04 3.45 0.46
CA PRO A 158 12.50 3.38 0.32
C PRO A 158 13.27 4.13 1.42
N GLU A 159 12.60 4.65 2.46
CA GLU A 159 13.22 5.47 3.51
C GLU A 159 14.41 4.80 4.23
N PRO A 160 14.38 3.47 4.51
CA PRO A 160 15.50 2.77 5.14
C PRO A 160 16.74 2.70 4.23
N LEU A 161 16.57 2.78 2.91
CA LEU A 161 17.65 2.72 1.92
C LEU A 161 18.34 4.09 1.71
N GLY A 162 18.02 5.08 2.55
CA GLY A 162 18.59 6.43 2.48
C GLY A 162 17.74 7.43 1.69
N TYR A 163 16.66 7.00 1.03
CA TYR A 163 15.76 7.89 0.29
C TYR A 163 14.79 8.61 1.23
N ARG A 164 15.28 9.67 1.89
CA ARG A 164 14.47 10.46 2.84
C ARG A 164 13.91 11.71 2.19
N GLY A 165 12.60 11.91 2.36
CA GLY A 165 11.89 13.09 1.86
C GLY A 165 11.31 12.92 0.45
N PRO A 166 10.44 13.85 0.03
CA PRO A 166 9.60 13.69 -1.16
C PRO A 166 10.39 13.61 -2.47
N VAL A 167 11.53 14.31 -2.56
CA VAL A 167 12.38 14.28 -3.77
C VAL A 167 13.13 12.96 -3.89
N ALA A 168 13.72 12.47 -2.80
CA ALA A 168 14.45 11.22 -2.79
C ALA A 168 13.52 10.02 -3.05
N VAL A 169 12.31 10.01 -2.48
CA VAL A 169 11.32 8.96 -2.77
C VAL A 169 10.91 8.97 -4.25
N LYS A 170 10.77 10.14 -4.88
CA LYS A 170 10.53 10.22 -6.33
C LYS A 170 11.69 9.67 -7.15
N GLN A 171 12.94 9.94 -6.74
CA GLN A 171 14.13 9.38 -7.40
C GLN A 171 14.18 7.85 -7.27
N ALA A 172 13.86 7.31 -6.10
CA ALA A 172 13.74 5.88 -5.87
C ALA A 172 12.69 5.25 -6.79
N LEU A 173 11.50 5.86 -6.90
CA LEU A 173 10.44 5.38 -7.78
C LEU A 173 10.82 5.46 -9.27
N ALA A 174 11.48 6.54 -9.69
CA ALA A 174 11.99 6.67 -11.06
C ALA A 174 13.07 5.62 -11.36
N ARG A 175 13.95 5.33 -10.39
CA ARG A 175 14.95 4.26 -10.53
C ARG A 175 14.29 2.89 -10.62
N LEU A 176 13.29 2.63 -9.78
CA LEU A 176 12.50 1.40 -9.81
C LEU A 176 11.80 1.22 -11.16
N ASP A 177 11.16 2.27 -11.67
CA ASP A 177 10.48 2.25 -12.98
C ASP A 177 11.44 1.94 -14.13
N LEU A 178 12.62 2.57 -14.14
CA LEU A 178 13.65 2.31 -15.14
C LEU A 178 14.11 0.85 -15.14
N VAL A 179 14.38 0.29 -13.95
CA VAL A 179 14.83 -1.10 -13.79
C VAL A 179 13.76 -2.07 -14.27
N LEU A 180 12.53 -1.91 -13.79
CA LEU A 180 11.45 -2.84 -14.09
C LEU A 180 10.95 -2.73 -15.54
N SER A 181 10.92 -1.53 -16.12
CA SER A 181 10.58 -1.36 -17.53
C SER A 181 11.66 -1.97 -18.43
N GLY A 182 12.95 -1.80 -18.10
CA GLY A 182 14.03 -2.44 -18.85
C GLY A 182 13.96 -3.97 -18.82
N ILE A 183 13.45 -4.56 -17.74
CA ILE A 183 13.17 -6.00 -17.67
C ILE A 183 11.98 -6.37 -18.55
N SER A 184 10.94 -5.52 -18.59
CA SER A 184 9.79 -5.74 -19.47
C SER A 184 10.16 -5.74 -20.95
N ASP A 185 11.19 -5.00 -21.34
CA ASP A 185 11.69 -4.98 -22.73
C ASP A 185 12.57 -6.20 -23.04
N ALA A 186 13.11 -6.87 -22.01
CA ALA A 186 14.01 -8.01 -22.14
C ALA A 186 13.30 -9.38 -22.13
N ILE A 187 12.03 -9.43 -21.72
CA ILE A 187 11.20 -10.65 -21.58
C ILE A 187 10.04 -10.61 -22.57
#